data_AF-A0A1B8E6X3-F1
#
_entry.id   AF-A0A1B8E6X3-F1
#
_cell.length_a   1.000
_cell.length_b   1.000
_cell.length_c   1.000
_cell.angle_alpha   90.00
_cell.angle_beta   90.00
_cell.angle_gamma   90.00
#
_symmetry.space_group_name_H-M   'P 1'
#
loop_
_entity.id
_entity.type
_entity.pdbx_description
1 polymer ?
#
loop_
_entity_poly.entity_id
_entity_poly.type
_entity_poly.pdbx_seq_one_letter_code
_entity_poly.pdbx_strand_id
1 'polypeptide(L)'
;MKLSYALAIFLPIAALANPIPEPEAEAVQADIIKGGFTKFGKVALRDRAAEDVGLAPRALVNCAIVNVVTTVGCRWYPWHTGWNGKGTSTEITEFGPGTKHDFDCYQVGECIGGNCTWDWATNWGCYVPGYYTDSTCTKAKLGLCPFV
;
A
#
# COMPACT_ATOMS: atom_id res chain seq x y z
N MET A 1 -6.47 33.06 73.31
CA MET A 1 -7.19 33.27 72.03
C MET A 1 -6.17 33.70 70.98
N LYS A 2 -6.30 33.10 69.79
CA LYS A 2 -5.42 33.22 68.62
C LYS A 2 -5.43 34.62 68.02
N LEU A 3 -4.34 35.04 67.41
CA LEU A 3 -4.34 35.91 66.22
C LEU A 3 -3.05 35.68 65.42
N SER A 4 -3.22 35.06 64.26
CA SER A 4 -2.19 34.58 63.34
C SER A 4 -1.47 35.73 62.62
N TYR A 5 -0.16 35.60 62.50
CA TYR A 5 0.66 36.32 61.52
C TYR A 5 0.44 35.74 60.12
N ALA A 6 0.06 36.57 59.15
CA ALA A 6 0.07 36.21 57.73
C ALA A 6 1.30 36.88 57.08
N LEU A 7 2.33 36.08 56.81
CA LEU A 7 3.50 36.46 56.02
C LEU A 7 3.17 36.15 54.55
N ALA A 8 2.91 37.17 53.74
CA ALA A 8 2.73 37.03 52.30
C ALA A 8 4.12 37.03 51.63
N ILE A 9 4.56 35.85 51.17
CA ILE A 9 5.77 35.69 50.36
C ILE A 9 5.39 35.92 48.89
N PHE A 10 5.79 37.05 48.33
CA PHE A 10 5.76 37.28 46.88
C PHE A 10 6.97 36.56 46.24
N LEU A 11 6.71 35.45 45.54
CA LEU A 11 7.69 34.81 44.65
C LEU A 11 7.63 35.48 43.26
N PRO A 12 8.77 35.91 42.68
CA PRO A 12 8.81 36.36 41.30
C PRO A 12 8.85 35.13 40.38
N ILE A 13 7.77 34.87 39.65
CA ILE A 13 7.77 33.88 38.57
C ILE A 13 8.43 34.53 37.36
N ALA A 14 9.74 34.39 37.23
CA ALA A 14 10.42 34.60 35.96
C ALA A 14 10.22 33.35 35.09
N ALA A 15 9.16 33.36 34.27
CA ALA A 15 8.97 32.36 33.23
C ALA A 15 10.02 32.59 32.13
N LEU A 16 11.04 31.72 32.06
CA LEU A 16 11.93 31.61 30.91
C LEU A 16 11.14 31.01 29.75
N ALA A 17 10.67 31.86 28.84
CA ALA A 17 10.12 31.45 27.56
C ALA A 17 11.27 31.02 26.63
N ASN A 18 11.80 29.81 26.84
CA ASN A 18 12.58 29.12 25.82
C ASN A 18 11.62 28.22 25.02
N PRO A 19 11.54 28.35 23.69
CA PRO A 19 10.78 27.41 22.87
C PRO A 19 11.49 26.06 22.95
N ILE A 20 10.83 25.11 23.63
CA ILE A 20 11.17 23.69 23.54
C ILE A 20 10.89 23.28 22.08
N PRO A 21 11.84 22.68 21.35
CA PRO A 21 11.52 22.05 20.08
C PRO A 21 10.50 20.95 20.37
N GLU A 22 9.26 21.12 19.90
CA GLU A 22 8.22 20.10 19.96
C GLU A 22 8.76 18.81 19.31
N PRO A 23 8.63 17.65 19.97
CA PRO A 23 8.97 16.39 19.35
C PRO A 23 8.02 16.17 18.16
N GLU A 24 8.60 15.83 17.02
CA GLU A 24 7.97 15.55 15.71
C GLU A 24 6.81 14.52 15.77
N ALA A 25 6.60 13.88 16.91
CA ALA A 25 5.48 13.00 17.23
C ALA A 25 4.12 13.71 17.28
N GLU A 26 4.04 14.98 17.68
CA GLU A 26 2.74 15.66 17.86
C GLU A 26 2.10 16.07 16.51
N ALA A 27 2.91 16.39 15.50
CA ALA A 27 2.42 16.69 14.15
C ALA A 27 1.73 15.49 13.48
N VAL A 28 2.14 14.26 13.83
CA VAL A 28 1.52 13.02 13.33
C VAL A 28 0.15 12.78 13.99
N GLN A 29 -0.04 13.21 15.23
CA GLN A 29 -1.26 12.96 16.00
C GLN A 29 -2.44 13.86 15.58
N ALA A 30 -2.15 15.06 15.06
CA ALA A 30 -3.19 16.02 14.65
C ALA A 30 -4.03 15.55 13.44
N ASP A 31 -3.46 14.72 12.55
CA ASP A 31 -4.17 14.21 11.37
C ASP A 31 -5.07 12.99 11.70
N ILE A 32 -4.80 12.31 12.82
CA ILE A 32 -5.59 11.15 13.29
C ILE A 32 -7.01 11.57 13.72
N ILE A 33 -7.18 12.80 14.20
CA ILE A 33 -8.45 13.30 14.77
C ILE A 33 -9.45 13.75 13.68
N LYS A 34 -9.01 14.05 12.45
CA LYS A 34 -9.88 14.61 11.38
C LYS A 34 -10.43 13.61 10.37
N GLY A 35 -10.34 12.31 10.62
CA GLY A 35 -11.07 11.27 9.86
C GLY A 35 -10.81 11.24 8.34
N GLY A 36 -9.77 11.93 7.86
CA GLY A 36 -9.58 12.30 6.46
C GLY A 36 -8.48 11.51 5.78
N PHE A 37 -8.30 10.22 6.08
CA PHE A 37 -7.31 9.43 5.35
C PHE A 37 -7.82 9.13 3.93
N THR A 38 -7.06 9.58 2.93
CA THR A 38 -7.16 9.06 1.56
C THR A 38 -6.94 7.55 1.57
N LYS A 39 -7.39 6.83 0.52
CA LYS A 39 -7.21 5.36 0.43
C LYS A 39 -5.76 4.92 0.68
N PHE A 40 -4.80 5.72 0.22
CA PHE A 40 -3.36 5.48 0.39
C PHE A 40 -2.90 5.71 1.83
N GLY A 41 -3.42 6.73 2.52
CA GLY A 41 -3.09 6.99 3.93
C GLY A 41 -3.56 5.88 4.88
N LYS A 42 -4.70 5.25 4.60
CA LYS A 42 -5.17 4.08 5.38
C LYS A 42 -4.26 2.86 5.20
N VAL A 43 -3.67 2.68 4.02
CA VAL A 43 -2.72 1.59 3.75
C VAL A 43 -1.43 1.83 4.52
N ALA A 44 -0.87 3.03 4.48
CA ALA A 44 0.35 3.38 5.22
C ALA A 44 0.21 3.16 6.75
N LEU A 45 -0.96 3.47 7.31
CA LEU A 45 -1.24 3.18 8.74
C LEU A 45 -1.30 1.68 9.03
N ARG A 46 -1.91 0.88 8.14
CA ARG A 46 -1.98 -0.57 8.29
C ARG A 46 -0.59 -1.21 8.19
N ASP A 47 0.22 -0.72 7.27
CA ASP A 47 1.59 -1.23 7.06
C ASP A 47 2.46 -0.91 8.28
N ARG A 48 2.40 0.32 8.82
CA ARG A 48 3.09 0.65 10.08
C ARG A 48 2.62 -0.22 11.25
N ALA A 49 1.32 -0.44 11.40
CA ALA A 49 0.80 -1.32 12.45
C ALA A 49 1.22 -2.79 12.26
N ALA A 50 1.43 -3.23 11.03
CA ALA A 50 1.97 -4.55 10.71
C ALA A 50 3.46 -4.64 11.06
N GLU A 51 4.24 -3.60 10.75
CA GLU A 51 5.65 -3.49 11.13
C GLU A 51 5.85 -3.50 12.65
N ASP A 52 4.99 -2.82 13.41
CA ASP A 52 5.01 -2.79 14.88
C ASP A 52 4.84 -4.18 15.52
N VAL A 53 4.17 -5.11 14.83
CA VAL A 53 4.03 -6.51 15.26
C VAL A 53 5.02 -7.45 14.56
N GLY A 54 6.03 -6.90 13.89
CA GLY A 54 7.13 -7.64 13.26
C GLY A 54 6.78 -8.26 11.91
N LEU A 55 5.69 -7.84 11.26
CA LEU A 55 5.35 -8.26 9.91
C LEU A 55 6.07 -7.37 8.88
N ALA A 56 6.69 -7.99 7.88
CA ALA A 56 7.35 -7.28 6.81
C ALA A 56 6.41 -7.09 5.60
N PRO A 57 6.58 -5.99 4.83
CA PRO A 57 5.95 -5.86 3.52
C PRO A 57 6.26 -7.07 2.65
N ARG A 58 5.30 -7.43 1.80
CA ARG A 58 5.51 -8.49 0.83
C ARG A 58 6.67 -8.09 -0.11
N ALA A 59 7.52 -9.06 -0.42
CA ALA A 59 8.60 -8.85 -1.37
C ALA A 59 8.04 -8.73 -2.79
N LEU A 60 8.46 -7.69 -3.50
CA LEU A 60 8.20 -7.57 -4.93
C LEU A 60 9.00 -8.63 -5.69
N VAL A 61 8.35 -9.29 -6.64
CA VAL A 61 8.93 -10.30 -7.50
C VAL A 61 9.11 -9.71 -8.89
N ASN A 62 10.35 -9.64 -9.36
CA ASN A 62 10.67 -9.11 -10.67
C ASN A 62 10.55 -10.21 -11.74
N CYS A 63 9.53 -10.13 -12.59
CA CYS A 63 9.18 -11.16 -13.55
C CYS A 63 9.27 -10.66 -14.99
N ALA A 64 9.70 -11.54 -15.91
CA ALA A 64 9.70 -11.22 -17.33
C ALA A 64 8.36 -11.54 -18.00
N ILE A 65 8.02 -10.74 -19.03
CA ILE A 65 6.90 -11.00 -19.92
C ILE A 65 7.28 -12.03 -20.98
N VAL A 66 6.50 -13.10 -21.07
CA VAL A 66 6.72 -14.25 -21.96
C VAL A 66 5.45 -14.60 -22.73
N ASN A 67 5.54 -15.56 -23.66
CA ASN A 67 4.40 -16.10 -24.41
C ASN A 67 3.60 -15.07 -25.22
N VAL A 68 4.22 -13.95 -25.60
CA VAL A 68 3.61 -12.87 -26.38
C VAL A 68 4.51 -12.47 -27.54
N VAL A 69 3.90 -12.10 -28.68
CA VAL A 69 4.64 -11.69 -29.90
C VAL A 69 4.87 -10.18 -29.92
N THR A 70 3.85 -9.38 -29.58
CA THR A 70 3.91 -7.91 -29.60
C THR A 70 3.89 -7.33 -28.19
N THR A 71 2.75 -7.40 -27.52
CA THR A 71 2.55 -6.84 -26.18
C THR A 71 1.42 -7.57 -25.47
N VAL A 72 1.47 -7.57 -24.13
CA VAL A 72 0.37 -7.98 -23.26
C VAL A 72 -0.20 -6.75 -22.55
N GLY A 73 -1.53 -6.65 -22.52
CA GLY A 73 -2.21 -5.57 -21.82
C GLY A 73 -2.17 -5.77 -20.30
N CYS A 74 -1.79 -4.72 -19.57
CA CYS A 74 -1.95 -4.61 -18.13
C CYS A 74 -3.28 -3.91 -17.83
N ARG A 75 -4.16 -4.59 -17.11
CA ARG A 75 -5.59 -4.25 -17.03
C ARG A 75 -6.03 -3.90 -15.62
N TRP A 76 -6.99 -2.99 -15.48
CA TRP A 76 -7.49 -2.59 -14.15
C TRP A 76 -8.08 -3.75 -13.34
N TYR A 77 -8.75 -4.69 -14.00
CA TYR A 77 -9.34 -5.89 -13.40
C TYR A 77 -8.77 -7.17 -14.04
N PRO A 78 -8.79 -8.31 -13.32
CA PRO A 78 -8.22 -9.58 -13.77
C PRO A 78 -9.13 -10.33 -14.78
N TRP A 79 -9.62 -9.63 -15.80
CA TRP A 79 -10.51 -10.15 -16.84
C TRP A 79 -10.40 -9.28 -18.10
N HIS A 80 -10.50 -9.84 -19.29
CA HIS A 80 -10.70 -9.02 -20.51
C HIS A 80 -12.12 -8.47 -20.56
N THR A 81 -13.09 -9.32 -20.24
CA THR A 81 -14.51 -8.95 -20.07
C THR A 81 -14.79 -8.92 -18.58
N GLY A 82 -15.18 -7.77 -18.05
CA GLY A 82 -15.29 -7.42 -16.63
C GLY A 82 -16.08 -8.43 -15.78
N TRP A 83 -16.02 -8.22 -14.47
CA TRP A 83 -16.52 -9.13 -13.44
C TRP A 83 -17.87 -9.82 -13.82
N ASN A 84 -17.87 -11.15 -13.92
CA ASN A 84 -19.02 -11.97 -14.35
C ASN A 84 -19.59 -11.63 -15.75
N GLY A 85 -18.73 -11.27 -16.71
CA GLY A 85 -19.16 -10.92 -18.07
C GLY A 85 -19.91 -9.59 -18.16
N LYS A 86 -19.84 -8.76 -17.11
CA LYS A 86 -20.43 -7.41 -17.09
C LYS A 86 -19.34 -6.37 -16.87
N GLY A 87 -19.09 -5.60 -17.92
CA GLY A 87 -18.06 -4.56 -17.98
C GLY A 87 -16.90 -4.95 -18.88
N THR A 88 -16.04 -4.02 -19.23
CA THR A 88 -14.75 -4.26 -19.90
C THR A 88 -13.66 -3.85 -18.93
N SER A 89 -12.59 -4.62 -18.81
CA SER A 89 -11.44 -4.13 -18.05
C SER A 89 -10.62 -3.22 -18.93
N THR A 90 -10.56 -1.95 -18.54
CA THR A 90 -9.71 -0.95 -19.19
C THR A 90 -8.25 -1.40 -19.10
N GLU A 91 -7.58 -1.32 -20.23
CA GLU A 91 -6.14 -1.48 -20.31
C GLU A 91 -5.48 -0.17 -19.85
N ILE A 92 -4.58 -0.28 -18.89
CA ILE A 92 -3.84 0.85 -18.31
C ILE A 92 -2.57 1.10 -19.10
N THR A 93 -1.89 0.04 -19.50
CA THR A 93 -0.66 0.08 -20.29
C THR A 93 -0.40 -1.28 -20.95
N GLU A 94 0.66 -1.38 -21.74
CA GLU A 94 1.09 -2.59 -22.42
C GLU A 94 2.55 -2.91 -22.08
N PHE A 95 2.87 -4.20 -21.96
CA PHE A 95 4.23 -4.67 -21.74
C PHE A 95 4.72 -5.53 -22.90
N GLY A 96 5.92 -5.24 -23.40
CA GLY A 96 6.55 -5.97 -24.50
C GLY A 96 7.23 -7.27 -24.06
N PRO A 97 7.50 -8.20 -25.00
CA PRO A 97 8.16 -9.46 -24.72
C PRO A 97 9.55 -9.24 -24.11
N GLY A 98 9.89 -10.06 -23.10
CA GLY A 98 11.18 -10.02 -22.42
C GLY A 98 11.37 -8.84 -21.45
N THR A 99 10.45 -7.87 -21.42
CA THR A 99 10.50 -6.78 -20.43
C THR A 99 10.24 -7.32 -19.03
N LYS A 100 10.89 -6.73 -18.02
CA LYS A 100 10.78 -7.16 -16.62
C LYS A 100 10.08 -6.10 -15.78
N HIS A 101 9.16 -6.55 -14.94
CA HIS A 101 8.33 -5.69 -14.10
C HIS A 101 8.21 -6.27 -12.69
N ASP A 102 7.93 -5.40 -11.73
CA ASP A 102 7.73 -5.79 -10.34
C ASP A 102 6.27 -6.15 -10.09
N PHE A 103 6.07 -7.37 -9.60
CA PHE A 103 4.78 -7.92 -9.24
C PHE A 103 4.73 -8.21 -7.74
N ASP A 104 3.60 -7.92 -7.12
CA ASP A 104 3.44 -8.08 -5.67
C ASP A 104 2.55 -9.28 -5.33
N CYS A 105 1.43 -9.44 -6.01
CA CYS A 105 0.41 -10.41 -5.66
C CYS A 105 -0.27 -10.98 -6.90
N TYR A 106 -1.05 -12.05 -6.73
CA TYR A 106 -1.94 -12.54 -7.77
C TYR A 106 -3.40 -12.54 -7.31
N GLN A 107 -4.30 -12.38 -8.28
CA GLN A 107 -5.73 -12.59 -8.12
C GLN A 107 -6.20 -13.73 -9.03
N VAL A 108 -7.28 -14.40 -8.65
CA VAL A 108 -7.95 -15.35 -9.54
C VAL A 108 -8.85 -14.58 -10.49
N GLY A 109 -8.71 -14.87 -11.77
CA GLY A 109 -9.39 -14.16 -12.85
C GLY A 109 -9.82 -15.07 -14.00
N GLU A 110 -9.99 -14.47 -15.17
CA GLU A 110 -10.20 -15.20 -16.43
C GLU A 110 -9.02 -16.13 -16.71
N CYS A 111 -9.30 -17.37 -17.17
CA CYS A 111 -8.27 -18.33 -17.50
C CYS A 111 -7.73 -18.11 -18.92
N ILE A 112 -6.41 -17.93 -19.04
CA ILE A 112 -5.71 -17.76 -20.30
C ILE A 112 -4.66 -18.85 -20.42
N GLY A 113 -4.69 -19.61 -21.51
CA GLY A 113 -3.74 -20.73 -21.73
C GLY A 113 -3.69 -21.73 -20.56
N GLY A 114 -4.81 -21.93 -19.87
CA GLY A 114 -4.92 -22.81 -18.70
C GLY A 114 -4.46 -22.22 -17.37
N ASN A 115 -3.92 -20.99 -17.34
CA ASN A 115 -3.61 -20.27 -16.11
C ASN A 115 -4.70 -19.22 -15.80
N CYS A 116 -5.30 -19.32 -14.60
CA CYS A 116 -6.36 -18.41 -14.13
C CYS A 116 -5.86 -17.37 -13.13
N THR A 117 -4.54 -17.14 -13.05
CA THR A 117 -3.98 -16.06 -12.25
C THR A 117 -3.78 -14.80 -13.05
N TRP A 118 -3.85 -13.69 -12.34
CA TRP A 118 -3.57 -12.37 -12.84
C TRP A 118 -2.68 -11.67 -11.82
N ASP A 119 -1.48 -11.32 -12.24
CA ASP A 119 -0.40 -10.84 -11.39
C ASP A 119 -0.42 -9.31 -11.36
N TRP A 120 -0.40 -8.74 -10.16
CA TRP A 120 -0.52 -7.32 -9.91
C TRP A 120 0.83 -6.60 -10.09
N ALA A 121 0.91 -5.75 -11.10
CA ALA A 121 2.07 -4.92 -11.40
C ALA A 121 2.02 -3.62 -10.57
N THR A 122 2.72 -3.59 -9.45
CA THR A 122 2.61 -2.52 -8.43
C THR A 122 2.90 -1.13 -8.97
N ASN A 123 3.89 -1.00 -9.86
CA ASN A 123 4.29 0.33 -10.38
C ASN A 123 3.24 0.94 -11.33
N TRP A 124 2.29 0.15 -11.85
CA TRP A 124 1.24 0.62 -12.75
C TRP A 124 -0.17 0.51 -12.16
N GLY A 125 -0.34 -0.26 -11.10
CA GLY A 125 -1.64 -0.48 -10.48
C GLY A 125 -2.62 -1.23 -11.38
N CYS A 126 -2.15 -2.29 -12.03
CA CYS A 126 -2.93 -3.12 -12.94
C CYS A 126 -2.49 -4.59 -12.90
N TYR A 127 -3.30 -5.45 -13.50
CA TYR A 127 -3.13 -6.89 -13.56
C TYR A 127 -2.65 -7.34 -14.95
N VAL A 128 -1.67 -8.23 -14.97
CA VAL A 128 -1.22 -8.96 -16.18
C VAL A 128 -1.64 -10.41 -16.04
N PRO A 129 -2.18 -11.07 -17.06
CA PRO A 129 -2.49 -12.50 -16.95
C PRO A 129 -1.21 -13.30 -16.67
N GLY A 130 -1.23 -14.15 -15.65
CA GLY A 130 -0.05 -14.94 -15.25
C GLY A 130 0.36 -16.01 -16.25
N TYR A 131 -0.39 -16.19 -17.34
CA TYR A 131 0.06 -16.96 -18.50
C TYR A 131 1.23 -16.28 -19.25
N TYR A 132 1.31 -14.96 -19.15
CA TYR A 132 2.32 -14.13 -19.83
C TYR A 132 3.44 -13.67 -18.89
N THR A 133 3.45 -14.11 -17.63
CA THR A 133 4.58 -13.90 -16.71
C THR A 133 5.40 -15.18 -16.64
N ASP A 134 6.71 -15.04 -16.50
CA ASP A 134 7.60 -16.19 -16.43
C ASP A 134 7.46 -16.98 -15.11
N SER A 135 8.18 -18.09 -14.99
CA SER A 135 8.18 -18.95 -13.79
C SER A 135 8.73 -18.31 -12.52
N THR A 136 9.17 -17.04 -12.55
CA THR A 136 9.45 -16.30 -11.32
C THR A 136 8.17 -15.81 -10.66
N CYS A 137 7.09 -15.56 -11.42
CA CYS A 137 5.78 -15.13 -10.93
C CYS A 137 4.84 -16.30 -10.61
N THR A 138 5.24 -17.20 -9.71
CA THR A 138 4.35 -18.29 -9.27
C THR A 138 3.41 -17.84 -8.15
N LYS A 139 2.25 -18.51 -8.00
CA LYS A 139 1.34 -18.31 -6.86
C LYS A 139 2.03 -18.37 -5.51
N ALA A 140 3.03 -19.24 -5.35
CA ALA A 140 3.77 -19.38 -4.10
C ALA A 140 4.69 -18.19 -3.82
N LYS A 141 5.26 -17.57 -4.87
CA LYS A 141 6.16 -16.42 -4.75
C LYS A 141 5.38 -15.11 -4.61
N LEU A 142 4.27 -14.97 -5.33
CA LEU A 142 3.42 -13.80 -5.27
C LEU A 142 2.46 -13.82 -4.08
N GLY A 143 1.75 -14.92 -3.83
CA GLY A 143 0.67 -14.96 -2.85
C GLY A 143 -0.58 -14.16 -3.28
N LEU A 144 -1.73 -14.44 -2.65
CA LEU A 144 -3.01 -13.82 -3.02
C LEU A 144 -3.01 -12.31 -2.73
N CYS A 145 -3.65 -11.50 -3.55
CA CYS A 145 -3.81 -10.07 -3.28
C CYS A 145 -4.66 -9.83 -2.02
N PRO A 146 -4.26 -8.91 -1.11
CA PRO A 146 -5.01 -8.62 0.11
C PRO A 146 -6.20 -7.69 -0.10
N PHE A 147 -6.35 -7.14 -1.31
CA PHE A 147 -7.47 -6.30 -1.73
C PHE A 147 -8.35 -7.08 -2.71
N VAL A 148 -9.63 -7.20 -2.39
CA VAL A 148 -10.67 -7.82 -3.21
C VAL A 148 -11.67 -6.76 -3.62
#